data_AF-A0A9D0Y1M1-F1
#
_entry.id   AF-A0A9D0Y1M1-F1
#
_cell.length_a   1.000
_cell.length_b   1.000
_cell.length_c   1.000
_cell.angle_alpha   90.00
_cell.angle_beta   90.00
_cell.angle_gamma   90.00
#
_symmetry.space_group_name_H-M   'P 1'
#
loop_
_entity.id
_entity.type
_entity.pdbx_description
1 polymer ?
#
loop_
_entity_poly.entity_id
_entity_poly.type
_entity_poly.pdbx_seq_one_letter_code
_entity_poly.pdbx_strand_id
1 'polypeptide(L)'
;MNEAIIVEVQFFLVSILWGGLIIVFYDCLRITRKVIKHKEFFIALEDVLYWVISSLLIFNMMYKQNNGIIRAFSILATFIGMILYHNLFSELIVELVSFIILKIKKIIFKILTFLMKPVYWIINIFNKTIGKIIRKTLRKLKKVVHFQIKRLKNKVKSSKIPLSDQGRR
;
A
#
# COMPACT_ATOMS: atom_id res chain seq x y z
N MET A 1 -30.05 38.28 -33.08
CA MET A 1 -29.21 37.96 -31.90
C MET A 1 -27.80 37.80 -32.42
N ASN A 2 -26.81 38.55 -31.91
CA ASN A 2 -25.47 38.55 -32.52
C ASN A 2 -24.80 37.17 -32.35
N GLU A 3 -24.59 36.45 -33.45
CA GLU A 3 -23.92 35.15 -33.50
C GLU A 3 -22.57 35.16 -32.75
N ALA A 4 -21.85 36.29 -32.79
CA ALA A 4 -20.59 36.48 -32.08
C ALA A 4 -20.72 36.32 -30.55
N ILE A 5 -21.80 36.82 -29.93
CA ILE A 5 -22.01 36.74 -28.48
C ILE A 5 -22.33 35.30 -28.06
N ILE A 6 -23.07 34.57 -28.88
CA ILE A 6 -23.44 33.17 -28.62
C ILE A 6 -22.20 32.29 -28.59
N VAL A 7 -21.29 32.50 -29.54
CA VAL A 7 -20.02 31.78 -29.64
C VAL A 7 -19.15 32.05 -28.40
N GLU A 8 -19.07 33.30 -27.94
CA GLU A 8 -18.32 33.65 -26.72
C GLU A 8 -18.89 33.00 -25.45
N VAL A 9 -20.22 32.98 -25.30
CA VAL A 9 -20.90 32.33 -24.16
C VAL A 9 -20.70 30.81 -24.19
N GLN A 10 -20.79 30.18 -25.36
CA GLN A 10 -20.51 28.75 -25.50
C GLN A 10 -19.06 28.42 -25.09
N PHE A 11 -18.10 29.25 -25.50
CA PHE A 11 -16.72 29.08 -25.08
C PHE A 11 -16.54 29.23 -23.58
N PHE A 12 -17.22 30.17 -22.95
CA PHE A 12 -17.21 30.33 -21.49
C PHE A 12 -17.74 29.08 -20.77
N LEU A 13 -18.87 28.53 -21.22
CA LEU A 13 -19.45 27.30 -20.66
C LEU A 13 -18.54 26.09 -20.83
N VAL A 14 -17.94 25.92 -22.01
CA VAL A 14 -16.98 24.83 -22.27
C VAL A 14 -15.75 24.98 -21.36
N SER A 15 -15.29 26.20 -21.12
CA SER A 15 -14.16 26.47 -20.21
C SER A 15 -14.46 26.04 -18.77
N ILE A 16 -15.69 26.28 -18.29
CA ILE A 16 -16.17 25.83 -16.98
C ILE A 16 -16.17 24.30 -16.90
N LEU A 17 -16.66 23.62 -17.94
CA LEU A 17 -16.70 22.15 -17.99
C LEU A 17 -15.29 21.54 -17.95
N TRP A 18 -14.33 22.12 -18.67
CA TRP A 18 -12.92 21.72 -18.59
C TRP A 18 -12.34 21.90 -17.17
N GLY A 19 -12.69 22.99 -16.49
CA GLY A 19 -12.32 23.21 -15.09
C GLY A 19 -12.87 22.14 -14.16
N GLY A 20 -14.14 21.76 -14.33
CA GLY A 20 -14.73 20.63 -13.61
C GLY A 20 -13.98 19.32 -13.87
N LEU A 21 -13.63 19.03 -15.13
CA LEU A 21 -12.90 17.81 -15.48
C LEU A 21 -11.53 17.72 -14.80
N ILE A 22 -10.81 18.84 -14.66
CA ILE A 22 -9.52 18.89 -13.94
C ILE A 22 -9.71 18.48 -12.47
N ILE A 23 -10.79 18.92 -11.81
CA ILE A 23 -11.09 18.50 -10.44
C ILE A 23 -11.52 17.04 -10.38
N VAL A 24 -12.26 16.52 -11.36
CA VAL A 24 -12.59 15.08 -11.41
C VAL A 24 -11.32 14.22 -11.40
N PHE A 25 -10.31 14.60 -12.20
CA PHE A 25 -9.01 13.93 -12.18
C PHE A 25 -8.30 14.05 -10.83
N TYR A 26 -8.42 15.21 -10.17
CA TYR A 26 -7.89 15.40 -8.81
C TYR A 26 -8.61 14.51 -7.79
N ASP A 27 -9.93 14.38 -7.88
CA ASP A 27 -10.74 13.54 -7.00
C ASP A 27 -10.35 12.06 -7.12
N CYS A 28 -10.02 11.59 -8.32
CA CYS A 28 -9.46 10.25 -8.54
C CYS A 28 -8.17 10.04 -7.73
N LEU A 29 -7.25 11.01 -7.74
CA LEU A 29 -6.01 10.96 -6.95
C LEU A 29 -6.29 11.05 -5.44
N ARG A 30 -7.29 11.84 -5.04
CA ARG A 30 -7.70 11.91 -3.63
C ARG A 30 -8.24 10.56 -3.13
N ILE A 31 -8.95 9.83 -3.99
CA ILE A 31 -9.46 8.48 -3.71
C ILE A 31 -8.30 7.48 -3.60
N THR A 32 -7.30 7.51 -4.50
CA THR A 32 -6.14 6.60 -4.40
C THR A 32 -5.41 6.76 -3.07
N ARG A 33 -5.18 8.00 -2.62
CA ARG A 33 -4.59 8.32 -1.31
C ARG A 33 -5.39 7.76 -0.13
N LYS A 34 -6.72 7.73 -0.22
CA LYS A 34 -7.58 7.20 0.87
C LYS A 34 -7.59 5.67 0.93
N VAL A 35 -7.43 5.00 -0.21
CA VAL A 35 -7.57 3.54 -0.34
C VAL A 35 -6.25 2.81 -0.03
N ILE A 36 -5.13 3.37 -0.48
CA ILE A 36 -3.81 2.76 -0.40
C ILE A 36 -2.95 3.60 0.56
N LYS A 37 -2.34 2.96 1.55
CA LYS A 37 -1.30 3.60 2.37
C LYS A 37 -0.05 3.77 1.51
N HIS A 38 0.05 4.91 0.84
CA HIS A 38 1.21 5.26 0.04
C HIS A 38 2.39 5.69 0.93
N LYS A 39 3.62 5.43 0.48
CA LYS A 39 4.82 6.12 0.98
C LYS A 39 4.84 7.53 0.38
N GLU A 40 5.39 8.51 1.10
CA GLU A 40 5.50 9.93 0.68
C GLU A 40 5.92 10.13 -0.79
N PHE A 41 6.82 9.27 -1.29
CA PHE A 41 7.28 9.30 -2.69
C PHE A 41 6.15 9.16 -3.73
N PHE A 42 5.16 8.30 -3.48
CA PHE A 42 4.04 8.12 -4.42
C PHE A 42 3.11 9.32 -4.43
N ILE A 43 2.93 9.99 -3.29
CA ILE A 43 2.13 11.22 -3.21
C ILE A 43 2.78 12.30 -4.06
N ALA A 44 4.11 12.46 -3.93
CA ALA A 44 4.87 13.41 -4.75
C ALA A 44 4.78 13.09 -6.26
N LEU A 45 4.84 11.80 -6.63
CA LEU A 45 4.70 11.39 -8.03
C LEU A 45 3.29 11.70 -8.58
N GLU A 46 2.24 11.42 -7.79
CA GLU A 46 0.86 11.76 -8.15
C GLU A 46 0.68 13.27 -8.33
N ASP A 47 1.26 14.09 -7.45
CA ASP A 47 1.20 15.56 -7.58
C ASP A 47 1.88 16.01 -8.87
N VAL A 48 3.10 15.54 -9.16
CA VAL A 48 3.80 15.89 -10.41
C VAL A 48 2.98 15.49 -11.64
N LEU A 49 2.42 14.27 -11.66
CA LEU A 49 1.55 13.82 -12.74
C LEU A 49 0.31 14.71 -12.88
N TYR A 50 -0.32 15.09 -11.77
CA TYR A 50 -1.45 16.00 -11.76
C TYR A 50 -1.10 17.36 -12.36
N TRP A 51 0.00 17.97 -11.92
CA TRP A 51 0.45 19.27 -12.44
C TRP A 51 0.70 19.21 -13.95
N VAL A 52 1.38 18.16 -14.43
CA VAL A 52 1.64 17.97 -15.87
C VAL A 52 0.33 17.82 -16.64
N ILE A 53 -0.56 16.91 -16.22
CA ILE A 53 -1.83 16.65 -16.90
C ILE A 53 -2.72 17.90 -16.88
N SER A 54 -2.85 18.56 -15.73
CA SER A 54 -3.65 19.78 -15.58
C SER A 54 -3.15 20.88 -16.50
N SER A 55 -1.83 21.11 -16.57
CA SER A 55 -1.25 22.09 -17.49
C SER A 55 -1.55 21.72 -18.95
N LEU A 56 -1.37 20.46 -19.34
CA LEU A 56 -1.64 19.98 -20.70
C LEU A 56 -3.12 20.11 -21.08
N LEU A 57 -4.04 19.85 -20.14
CA LEU A 57 -5.48 20.01 -20.35
C LEU A 57 -5.84 21.47 -20.57
N ILE A 58 -5.32 22.38 -19.73
CA ILE A 58 -5.53 23.83 -19.89
C ILE A 58 -4.96 24.30 -21.23
N PHE A 59 -3.74 23.90 -21.58
CA PHE A 59 -3.12 24.24 -22.87
C PHE A 59 -3.90 23.70 -24.07
N ASN A 60 -4.34 22.44 -24.02
CA ASN A 60 -5.13 21.81 -25.09
C ASN A 60 -6.48 22.51 -25.28
N MET A 61 -7.13 22.86 -24.17
CA MET A 61 -8.35 23.66 -24.18
C MET A 61 -8.09 25.02 -24.86
N MET A 62 -7.03 25.73 -24.48
CA MET A 62 -6.67 27.01 -25.09
C MET A 62 -6.33 26.90 -26.58
N TYR A 63 -5.67 25.82 -26.99
CA TYR A 63 -5.31 25.57 -28.38
C TYR A 63 -6.54 25.32 -29.25
N LYS A 64 -7.46 24.45 -28.80
CA LYS A 64 -8.69 24.11 -29.54
C LYS A 64 -9.66 25.27 -29.65
N GLN A 65 -9.81 26.06 -28.59
CA GLN A 65 -10.87 27.07 -28.53
C GLN A 65 -10.50 28.38 -29.24
N ASN A 66 -9.20 28.63 -29.44
CA ASN A 66 -8.77 30.00 -29.76
C ASN A 66 -7.51 30.10 -30.61
N ASN A 67 -7.16 29.04 -31.35
CA ASN A 67 -5.92 28.95 -32.14
C ASN A 67 -4.65 29.33 -31.34
N GLY A 68 -4.66 29.11 -30.01
CA GLY A 68 -3.53 29.44 -29.12
C GLY A 68 -3.50 30.86 -28.55
N ILE A 69 -4.50 31.72 -28.82
CA ILE A 69 -4.57 33.05 -28.23
C ILE A 69 -5.04 32.95 -26.76
N ILE A 70 -4.25 33.51 -25.85
CA ILE A 70 -4.54 33.49 -24.41
C ILE A 70 -5.64 34.51 -24.12
N ARG A 71 -6.87 34.04 -23.84
CA ARG A 71 -7.97 34.88 -23.34
C ARG A 71 -8.11 34.69 -21.83
N ALA A 72 -7.84 35.74 -21.07
CA ALA A 72 -7.86 35.70 -19.60
C ALA A 72 -9.22 35.26 -19.03
N PHE A 73 -10.33 35.59 -19.69
CA PHE A 73 -11.67 35.18 -19.24
C PHE A 73 -11.88 33.67 -19.29
N SER A 74 -11.24 32.93 -20.21
CA SER A 74 -11.34 31.47 -20.29
C SER A 74 -10.65 30.81 -19.10
N ILE A 75 -9.51 31.35 -18.69
CA ILE A 75 -8.78 30.88 -17.50
C ILE A 75 -9.63 31.14 -16.24
N LEU A 76 -10.22 32.33 -16.13
CA LEU A 76 -11.14 32.65 -15.03
C LEU A 76 -12.37 31.72 -15.02
N ALA A 77 -12.95 31.44 -16.19
CA ALA A 77 -14.07 30.52 -16.33
C ALA A 77 -13.71 29.08 -15.89
N THR A 78 -12.53 28.60 -16.25
CA THR A 78 -12.00 27.31 -15.78
C THR A 78 -11.83 27.30 -14.27
N PHE A 79 -11.26 28.35 -13.68
CA PHE A 79 -11.14 28.49 -12.22
C PHE A 79 -12.49 28.49 -11.51
N ILE A 80 -13.47 29.21 -12.06
CA ILE A 80 -14.85 29.23 -11.56
C ILE A 80 -15.47 27.82 -11.62
N GLY A 81 -15.28 27.11 -12.73
CA GLY A 81 -15.74 25.73 -12.89
C GLY A 81 -15.09 24.76 -11.89
N MET A 82 -13.80 24.92 -11.61
CA MET A 82 -13.10 24.16 -10.59
C MET A 82 -13.72 24.38 -9.20
N ILE A 83 -13.95 25.64 -8.79
CA ILE A 83 -14.52 25.98 -7.48
C ILE A 83 -15.96 25.45 -7.35
N LEU A 84 -16.79 25.67 -8.37
CA LEU A 84 -18.16 25.17 -8.41
C LEU A 84 -18.20 23.64 -8.25
N TYR A 85 -17.39 22.92 -9.02
CA TYR A 85 -17.38 21.46 -8.94
C TYR A 85 -16.87 20.96 -7.59
N HIS A 86 -15.80 21.56 -7.08
CA HIS A 86 -15.23 21.20 -5.78
C HIS A 86 -16.25 21.33 -4.64
N ASN A 87 -16.98 22.44 -4.60
CA ASN A 87 -17.92 22.70 -3.50
C ASN A 87 -19.21 21.87 -3.59
N LEU A 88 -19.70 21.55 -4.80
CA LEU A 88 -20.97 20.84 -4.96
C LEU A 88 -20.83 19.31 -5.02
N PHE A 89 -19.82 18.81 -5.74
CA PHE A 89 -19.79 17.40 -6.15
C PHE A 89 -18.59 16.61 -5.61
N SER A 90 -17.47 17.27 -5.33
CA SER A 90 -16.22 16.56 -4.96
C SER A 90 -16.40 15.72 -3.68
N GLU A 91 -17.01 16.27 -2.63
CA GLU A 91 -17.19 15.51 -1.38
C GLU A 91 -18.09 14.28 -1.56
N LEU A 92 -19.23 14.45 -2.24
CA LEU A 92 -20.19 13.37 -2.50
C LEU A 92 -19.57 12.24 -3.33
N ILE A 93 -18.86 12.58 -4.41
CA ILE A 93 -18.26 11.60 -5.31
C ILE A 93 -17.11 10.86 -4.61
N VAL A 94 -16.23 11.60 -3.94
CA VAL A 94 -15.10 11.01 -3.22
C VAL A 94 -15.59 10.08 -2.13
N GLU A 95 -16.64 10.46 -1.38
CA GLU A 95 -17.21 9.61 -0.34
C GLU A 95 -17.86 8.34 -0.91
N LEU A 96 -18.70 8.48 -1.95
CA LEU A 96 -19.37 7.35 -2.61
C LEU A 96 -18.36 6.34 -3.16
N VAL A 97 -17.38 6.81 -3.93
CA VAL A 97 -16.38 5.94 -4.55
C VAL A 97 -15.49 5.29 -3.50
N SER A 98 -15.05 6.06 -2.49
CA SER A 98 -14.26 5.51 -1.38
C SER A 98 -15.03 4.43 -0.63
N PHE A 99 -16.32 4.62 -0.38
CA PHE A 99 -17.17 3.64 0.27
C PHE A 99 -17.26 2.33 -0.54
N ILE A 100 -17.47 2.43 -1.85
CA ILE A 100 -17.49 1.28 -2.76
C ILE A 100 -16.15 0.52 -2.71
N ILE A 101 -15.03 1.23 -2.84
CA ILE A 101 -13.71 0.59 -2.86
C ILE A 101 -13.39 -0.09 -1.52
N LEU A 102 -13.68 0.57 -0.38
CA LEU A 102 -13.47 -0.02 0.94
C LEU A 102 -14.34 -1.27 1.15
N LYS A 103 -15.58 -1.26 0.63
CA LYS A 103 -16.48 -2.42 0.65
C LYS A 103 -15.90 -3.58 -0.16
N ILE A 104 -15.40 -3.33 -1.37
CA ILE A 104 -14.72 -4.32 -2.21
C ILE A 104 -13.48 -4.89 -1.49
N LYS A 105 -12.62 -4.03 -0.96
CA LYS A 105 -11.42 -4.44 -0.21
C LYS A 105 -11.77 -5.34 0.98
N LYS A 106 -12.85 -5.01 1.71
CA LYS A 106 -13.36 -5.83 2.83
C LYS A 106 -13.82 -7.21 2.37
N ILE A 107 -14.52 -7.28 1.23
CA ILE A 107 -14.95 -8.55 0.62
C ILE A 107 -13.73 -9.39 0.22
N ILE A 108 -12.76 -8.80 -0.50
CA ILE A 108 -11.52 -9.48 -0.90
C ILE A 108 -10.77 -9.99 0.32
N PHE A 109 -10.60 -9.17 1.35
CA PHE A 109 -9.92 -9.59 2.57
C PHE A 109 -10.65 -10.73 3.29
N LYS A 110 -12.00 -10.72 3.28
CA LYS A 110 -12.81 -11.82 3.82
C LYS A 110 -12.59 -13.11 3.04
N ILE A 111 -12.56 -13.05 1.71
CA ILE A 111 -12.29 -14.21 0.85
C ILE A 111 -10.86 -14.73 1.05
N LEU A 112 -9.87 -13.84 1.05
CA LEU A 112 -8.47 -14.19 1.25
C LEU A 112 -8.24 -14.83 2.62
N THR A 113 -8.77 -14.24 3.69
CA THR A 113 -8.66 -14.82 5.04
C THR A 113 -9.40 -16.15 5.16
N PHE A 114 -10.53 -16.31 4.47
CA PHE A 114 -11.21 -17.60 4.38
C PHE A 114 -10.33 -18.67 3.72
N LEU A 115 -9.62 -18.32 2.64
CA LEU A 115 -8.69 -19.22 1.95
C LEU A 115 -7.39 -19.49 2.75
N MET A 116 -6.92 -18.53 3.55
CA MET A 116 -5.69 -18.70 4.34
C MET A 116 -5.90 -19.54 5.62
N LYS A 117 -7.13 -19.65 6.13
CA LYS A 117 -7.45 -20.50 7.29
C LYS A 117 -7.06 -21.98 7.10
N PRO A 118 -7.43 -22.67 6.00
CA PRO A 118 -6.99 -24.05 5.79
C PRO A 118 -5.47 -24.17 5.63
N VAL A 119 -4.83 -23.19 5.00
CA VAL A 119 -3.36 -23.17 4.86
C VAL A 119 -2.68 -23.09 6.22
N TYR A 120 -3.14 -22.19 7.11
CA TYR A 120 -2.61 -22.09 8.47
C TYR A 120 -2.79 -23.39 9.28
N TRP A 121 -3.93 -24.06 9.12
CA TRP A 121 -4.19 -25.34 9.77
C TRP A 121 -3.21 -26.43 9.32
N ILE A 122 -2.94 -26.53 8.02
CA ILE A 122 -1.96 -27.49 7.45
C ILE A 122 -0.55 -27.20 7.98
N ILE A 123 -0.13 -25.94 7.97
CA ILE A 123 1.19 -25.54 8.51
C ILE A 123 1.31 -25.92 9.99
N ASN A 124 0.25 -25.71 10.78
CA ASN A 124 0.26 -26.07 12.20
C ASN A 124 0.38 -27.59 12.42
N ILE A 125 -0.30 -28.41 11.60
CA ILE A 125 -0.15 -29.87 11.62
C ILE A 125 1.30 -30.27 11.32
N PHE A 126 1.89 -29.67 10.28
CA PHE A 126 3.26 -29.96 9.87
C PHE A 126 4.26 -29.59 10.97
N ASN A 127 4.13 -28.38 11.54
CA ASN A 127 4.96 -27.90 12.66
C ASN A 127 4.84 -28.81 13.89
N LYS A 128 3.65 -29.31 14.21
CA LYS A 128 3.43 -30.25 15.32
C LYS A 128 4.12 -31.59 15.08
N THR A 129 4.12 -32.05 13.83
CA THR A 129 4.75 -33.32 13.43
C THR A 129 6.27 -33.23 13.46
N ILE A 130 6.84 -32.19 12.84
CA ILE A 130 8.28 -31.89 12.91
C ILE A 130 8.73 -31.67 14.36
N GLY A 131 7.98 -30.91 15.14
CA GLY A 131 8.30 -30.65 16.55
C GLY A 131 8.30 -31.91 17.44
N LYS A 132 7.55 -32.95 17.07
CA LYS A 132 7.64 -34.27 17.73
C LYS A 132 8.93 -34.99 17.34
N ILE A 133 9.29 -34.98 16.06
CA ILE A 133 10.51 -35.61 15.54
C ILE A 133 11.74 -34.95 16.19
N ILE A 134 11.85 -33.62 16.12
CA ILE A 134 12.94 -32.85 16.71
C ILE A 134 13.10 -33.14 18.21
N ARG A 135 12.00 -33.15 18.98
CA ARG A 135 12.05 -33.51 20.41
C ARG A 135 12.57 -34.93 20.64
N LYS A 136 12.21 -35.89 19.77
CA LYS A 136 12.69 -37.28 19.86
C LYS A 136 14.20 -37.35 19.58
N THR A 137 14.67 -36.63 18.57
CA THR A 137 16.09 -36.54 18.21
C THR A 137 16.91 -35.85 19.31
N LEU A 138 16.43 -34.73 19.84
CA LEU A 138 17.05 -34.01 20.95
C LEU A 138 17.16 -34.86 22.21
N ARG A 139 16.14 -35.66 22.57
CA ARG A 139 16.21 -36.57 23.72
C ARG A 139 17.27 -37.65 23.54
N LYS A 140 17.42 -38.20 22.32
CA LYS A 140 18.47 -39.18 22.02
C LYS A 140 19.86 -38.54 22.15
N LEU A 141 20.06 -37.37 21.54
CA LEU A 141 21.31 -36.60 21.65
C LEU A 141 21.64 -36.28 23.12
N LYS A 142 20.68 -35.80 23.90
CA LYS A 142 20.87 -35.49 25.32
C LYS A 142 21.29 -36.72 26.14
N LYS A 143 20.73 -37.91 25.84
CA LYS A 143 21.14 -39.17 26.49
C LYS A 143 22.58 -39.55 26.13
N VAL A 144 22.96 -39.43 24.85
CA VAL A 144 24.34 -39.73 24.40
C VAL A 144 25.34 -38.78 25.08
N VAL A 145 25.06 -37.48 25.08
CA VAL A 145 25.89 -36.46 25.75
C VAL A 145 26.00 -36.75 27.25
N HIS A 146 24.90 -37.03 27.93
CA HIS A 146 24.91 -37.39 29.35
C HIS A 146 25.77 -38.63 29.62
N PHE A 147 25.66 -39.66 28.76
CA PHE A 147 26.46 -40.88 28.87
C PHE A 147 27.96 -40.61 28.66
N GLN A 148 28.31 -39.75 27.70
CA GLN A 148 29.70 -39.35 27.45
C GLN A 148 30.28 -38.55 28.64
N ILE A 149 29.54 -37.56 29.16
CA ILE A 149 29.94 -36.78 30.34
C ILE A 149 30.15 -37.70 31.55
N LYS A 150 29.25 -38.68 31.78
CA LYS A 150 29.39 -39.67 32.86
C LYS A 150 30.66 -40.51 32.71
N ARG A 151 30.98 -40.99 31.50
CA ARG A 151 32.22 -41.72 31.22
C ARG A 151 33.45 -40.88 31.51
N LEU A 152 33.47 -39.62 31.07
CA LEU A 152 34.58 -38.70 31.31
C LEU A 152 34.80 -38.47 32.81
N LYS A 153 33.72 -38.22 33.57
CA LYS A 153 33.78 -38.01 35.03
C LYS A 153 34.32 -39.24 35.77
N ASN A 154 33.94 -40.44 35.33
CA ASN A 154 34.48 -41.69 35.88
C ASN A 154 35.96 -41.90 35.52
N LYS A 155 36.39 -41.57 34.30
CA LYS A 155 37.80 -41.65 33.87
C LYS A 155 38.69 -40.66 34.63
N VAL A 156 38.21 -39.45 34.89
CA VAL A 156 38.89 -38.45 35.73
C VAL A 156 38.98 -38.91 37.19
N LYS A 157 37.94 -39.57 37.72
CA LYS A 157 37.96 -40.10 39.09
C LYS A 157 38.95 -41.26 39.24
N SER A 158 39.03 -42.16 38.25
CA SER A 158 39.96 -43.28 38.22
C SER A 158 41.43 -42.85 38.07
N SER A 159 41.71 -41.72 37.40
CA SER A 159 43.07 -41.19 37.23
C SER A 159 43.57 -40.37 38.42
N LYS A 160 42.68 -39.91 39.33
CA LYS A 160 43.09 -39.24 40.58
C LYS A 160 43.51 -40.21 41.70
N ILE A 161 42.95 -41.43 41.72
CA ILE A 161 43.27 -42.48 42.70
C ILE A 161 44.76 -42.91 42.68
N PRO A 162 45.43 -43.07 41.52
CA PRO A 162 46.86 -43.45 41.49
C PRO A 162 47.82 -42.30 41.89
N LEU A 163 47.39 -41.04 41.86
CA LEU A 163 48.25 -39.88 42.16
C LEU A 163 48.32 -39.55 43.67
N SER A 164 47.31 -39.91 44.46
CA SER A 164 47.31 -39.70 45.91
C SER A 164 48.11 -40.76 46.69
N ASP A 165 48.40 -41.91 46.07
CA ASP A 165 49.23 -42.99 46.66
C ASP A 165 50.71 -42.89 46.26
N GLN A 166 51.07 -42.14 45.21
CA GLN A 166 52.47 -41.92 44.83
C GLN A 166 53.18 -40.80 45.62
N GLY A 167 52.44 -39.97 46.37
CA GLY A 167 52.99 -38.91 47.22
C GLY A 167 53.14 -39.27 48.70
N ARG A 168 53.02 -40.57 49.05
CA ARG A 168 53.06 -41.07 50.43
C ARG A 168 54.20 -42.08 50.67
N ARG A 169 55.32 -41.90 49.98
CA ARG A 169 56.62 -42.51 50.27
C ARG A 169 57.62 -41.43 50.67
#